data_AF-A0A551XY30-F1
#
_entry.id   AF-A0A551XY30-F1
#
_cell.length_a   1.000
_cell.length_b   1.000
_cell.length_c   1.000
_cell.angle_alpha   90.00
_cell.angle_beta   90.00
_cell.angle_gamma   90.00
#
_symmetry.space_group_name_H-M   'P 1'
#
loop_
_entity.id
_entity.type
_entity.pdbx_description
1 polymer ?
#
loop_
_entity_poly.entity_id
_entity_poly.type
_entity_poly.pdbx_seq_one_letter_code
_entity_poly.pdbx_strand_id
1 'polypeptide(L)'
;MGTRAFLDNKILDLTARARRLVRVNYASVGIRPQDLPYAPSPDHFRAANQRLAKIDRQIQRRLQHLQGTWNESPIERVLIDIALVEREIDRARRSFGLFFEIFSQRGSSFAAALAAHDLIAIDCYRAVRESSPGLFRAPMLKPLCYMEHGFSPATMRRGVLLTRLLGEPNPFPIIRIPWDRDNPWQPVFIHEVAHNLQADLGIWQENRQAVIRRILGTSGDPSITRIYGRWHKEVFADLAAILLAGPAAAWGMALFLAHPAPRTLTYRPGGAHPTAYLRILILAEMLRRMGFGQEGDRLRRVWQQIYNPNRFHRLPARLLTTSELLIPHLVDEIAYQTRRNLAQQALADIIPFSEDDERAIQAGARQLVQGGVPPDLPPRFLVSAASYALATGQIPARQLANRVINHLTHPIPPSLPSFKEIQAALL
;
A
#
# COMPACT_ATOMS: atom_id res chain seq x y z
N MET A 1 -13.29 -37.06 37.01
CA MET A 1 -12.31 -37.01 35.90
C MET A 1 -10.95 -36.66 36.48
N GLY A 2 -9.92 -37.49 36.27
CA GLY A 2 -8.57 -37.18 36.74
C GLY A 2 -7.86 -36.15 35.83
N THR A 3 -6.84 -35.47 36.34
CA THR A 3 -6.10 -34.41 35.62
C THR A 3 -5.54 -34.88 34.28
N ARG A 4 -5.06 -36.12 34.18
CA ARG A 4 -4.55 -36.68 32.92
C ARG A 4 -5.65 -36.89 31.87
N ALA A 5 -6.83 -37.34 32.27
CA ALA A 5 -7.98 -37.47 31.36
C ALA A 5 -8.47 -36.10 30.84
N PHE A 6 -8.37 -35.04 31.66
CA PHE A 6 -8.66 -33.69 31.22
C PHE A 6 -7.66 -33.20 30.15
N LEU A 7 -6.36 -33.44 30.36
CA LEU A 7 -5.32 -33.08 29.39
C LEU A 7 -5.46 -33.86 28.08
N ASP A 8 -5.78 -35.16 28.15
CA ASP A 8 -6.03 -36.00 26.98
C ASP A 8 -7.18 -35.45 26.12
N ASN A 9 -8.33 -35.15 26.73
CA ASN A 9 -9.45 -34.52 26.04
C ASN A 9 -9.06 -33.18 25.38
N LYS A 10 -8.22 -32.38 26.05
CA LYS A 10 -7.73 -31.12 25.48
C LYS A 10 -6.81 -31.36 24.27
N ILE A 11 -5.93 -32.36 24.33
CA ILE A 11 -5.05 -32.72 23.20
C ILE A 11 -5.85 -33.28 22.03
N LEU A 12 -6.90 -34.07 22.28
CA LEU A 12 -7.82 -34.57 21.27
C LEU A 12 -8.54 -33.41 20.54
N ASP A 13 -9.08 -32.43 21.27
CA ASP A 13 -9.70 -31.23 20.68
C ASP A 13 -8.70 -30.46 19.79
N LEU A 14 -7.47 -30.26 20.29
CA LEU A 14 -6.42 -29.57 19.53
C LEU A 14 -6.06 -30.30 18.24
N THR A 15 -5.96 -31.62 18.31
CA THR A 15 -5.66 -32.48 17.16
C THR A 15 -6.74 -32.34 16.09
N ALA A 16 -8.02 -32.35 16.48
CA ALA A 16 -9.15 -32.20 15.57
C ALA A 16 -9.15 -30.84 14.83
N ARG A 17 -8.59 -29.79 15.45
CA ARG A 17 -8.57 -28.43 14.90
C ARG A 17 -7.36 -28.13 14.02
N ALA A 18 -6.27 -28.89 14.14
CA ALA A 18 -4.97 -28.60 13.55
C ALA A 18 -4.95 -28.52 12.01
N ARG A 19 -5.83 -29.25 11.29
CA ARG A 19 -5.73 -29.45 9.82
C ARG A 19 -6.76 -28.70 8.97
N ARG A 20 -7.62 -27.86 9.56
CA ARG A 20 -8.77 -27.29 8.83
C ARG A 20 -8.42 -26.15 7.87
N LEU A 21 -7.35 -25.39 8.14
CA LEU A 21 -7.10 -24.08 7.51
C LEU A 21 -5.73 -24.02 6.82
N VAL A 22 -5.46 -25.02 5.97
CA VAL A 22 -4.13 -25.25 5.41
C VAL A 22 -3.95 -24.74 3.98
N ARG A 23 -5.05 -24.40 3.29
CA ARG A 23 -5.02 -24.11 1.86
C ARG A 23 -6.22 -23.32 1.36
N VAL A 24 -5.98 -22.45 0.37
CA VAL A 24 -7.00 -21.74 -0.42
C VAL A 24 -6.83 -22.03 -1.92
N ASN A 25 -7.94 -22.09 -2.65
CA ASN A 25 -7.98 -22.17 -4.12
C ASN A 25 -9.19 -21.38 -4.64
N TYR A 26 -9.35 -21.25 -5.96
CA TYR A 26 -10.46 -20.49 -6.55
C TYR A 26 -11.83 -20.91 -6.02
N ALA A 27 -12.11 -22.22 -5.97
CA ALA A 27 -13.38 -22.73 -5.49
C ALA A 27 -13.60 -22.45 -4.00
N SER A 28 -12.56 -22.63 -3.17
CA SER A 28 -12.68 -22.44 -1.71
C SER A 28 -12.97 -20.99 -1.34
N VAL A 29 -12.60 -20.03 -2.18
CA VAL A 29 -12.86 -18.59 -1.96
C VAL A 29 -14.03 -18.07 -2.81
N GLY A 30 -14.78 -18.96 -3.46
CA GLY A 30 -16.01 -18.60 -4.18
C GLY A 30 -15.79 -17.90 -5.53
N ILE A 31 -14.61 -18.01 -6.15
CA ILE A 31 -14.36 -17.47 -7.49
C ILE A 31 -15.01 -18.39 -8.53
N ARG A 32 -15.96 -17.83 -9.29
CA ARG A 32 -16.68 -18.53 -10.36
C ARG A 32 -15.97 -18.31 -11.71
N PRO A 33 -16.25 -19.12 -12.75
CA PRO A 33 -15.59 -18.97 -14.06
C PRO A 33 -15.67 -17.55 -14.65
N GLN A 34 -16.80 -16.86 -14.47
CA GLN A 34 -16.99 -15.47 -14.94
C GLN A 34 -16.16 -14.43 -14.17
N ASP A 35 -15.70 -14.77 -12.95
CA ASP A 35 -14.92 -13.87 -12.10
C ASP A 35 -13.40 -14.05 -12.30
N LEU A 36 -12.98 -15.06 -13.06
CA LEU A 36 -11.56 -15.35 -13.35
C LEU A 36 -10.76 -14.15 -13.87
N PRO A 37 -11.29 -13.27 -14.74
CA PRO A 37 -10.54 -12.10 -15.21
C PRO A 37 -10.10 -11.15 -14.09
N TYR A 38 -10.82 -11.13 -12.96
CA TYR A 38 -10.53 -10.30 -11.80
C TYR A 38 -9.76 -11.04 -10.72
N ALA A 39 -9.62 -12.37 -10.85
CA ALA A 39 -9.06 -13.22 -9.81
C ALA A 39 -7.56 -12.96 -9.59
N PRO A 40 -7.04 -13.23 -8.38
CA PRO A 40 -5.60 -13.22 -8.15
C PRO A 40 -4.94 -14.28 -9.04
N SER A 41 -3.72 -14.01 -9.50
CA SER A 41 -3.01 -14.96 -10.37
C SER A 41 -2.71 -16.27 -9.64
N PRO A 42 -2.48 -17.38 -10.37
CA PRO A 42 -2.10 -18.65 -9.77
C PRO A 42 -0.87 -18.54 -8.85
N ASP A 43 0.08 -17.65 -9.16
CA ASP A 43 1.24 -17.40 -8.29
C ASP A 43 0.87 -16.77 -6.95
N HIS A 44 -0.19 -15.95 -6.86
CA HIS A 44 -0.67 -15.43 -5.58
C HIS A 44 -1.22 -16.56 -4.71
N PHE A 45 -2.01 -17.47 -5.29
CA PHE A 45 -2.50 -18.65 -4.58
C PHE A 45 -1.34 -19.57 -4.15
N ARG A 46 -0.36 -19.81 -5.03
CA ARG A 46 0.86 -20.57 -4.68
C ARG A 46 1.59 -19.94 -3.49
N ALA A 47 1.83 -18.64 -3.52
CA ALA A 47 2.53 -17.95 -2.44
C ALA A 47 1.75 -17.98 -1.11
N ALA A 48 0.43 -17.78 -1.14
CA ALA A 48 -0.43 -17.92 0.03
C ALA A 48 -0.40 -19.35 0.59
N ASN A 49 -0.54 -20.36 -0.26
CA ASN A 49 -0.54 -21.77 0.14
C ASN A 49 0.81 -22.25 0.64
N GLN A 50 1.93 -21.78 0.06
CA GLN A 50 3.27 -22.05 0.59
C GLN A 50 3.42 -21.52 2.02
N ARG A 51 2.84 -20.35 2.32
CA ARG A 51 2.83 -19.80 3.68
C ARG A 51 1.98 -20.64 4.62
N LEU A 52 0.74 -20.94 4.25
CA LEU A 52 -0.16 -21.77 5.07
C LEU A 52 0.45 -23.15 5.35
N ALA A 53 1.05 -23.79 4.35
CA ALA A 53 1.75 -25.07 4.50
C ALA A 53 2.96 -24.98 5.45
N LYS A 54 3.67 -23.84 5.50
CA LYS A 54 4.77 -23.63 6.45
C LYS A 54 4.25 -23.56 7.90
N ILE A 55 3.13 -22.89 8.12
CA ILE A 55 2.48 -22.82 9.44
C ILE A 55 1.98 -24.22 9.85
N ASP A 56 1.33 -24.94 8.94
CA ASP A 56 0.85 -26.30 9.21
C ASP A 56 2.00 -27.26 9.58
N ARG A 57 3.13 -27.24 8.85
CA ARG A 57 4.32 -28.01 9.24
C ARG A 57 4.83 -27.67 10.64
N GLN A 58 4.63 -26.45 11.13
CA GLN A 58 4.98 -26.07 12.50
C GLN A 58 3.96 -26.59 13.52
N ILE A 59 2.68 -26.56 13.19
CA ILE A 59 1.61 -27.17 13.99
C ILE A 59 1.88 -28.68 14.13
N GLN A 60 2.09 -29.40 13.02
CA GLN A 60 2.32 -30.85 13.04
C GLN A 60 3.53 -31.22 13.91
N ARG A 61 4.65 -30.52 13.76
CA ARG A 61 5.86 -30.77 14.58
C ARG A 61 5.59 -30.60 16.07
N ARG A 62 4.89 -29.52 16.46
CA ARG A 62 4.58 -29.27 17.88
C ARG A 62 3.56 -30.26 18.43
N LEU A 63 2.56 -30.61 17.63
CA LEU A 63 1.53 -31.56 18.02
C LEU A 63 2.10 -32.97 18.18
N GLN A 64 2.96 -33.42 17.26
CA GLN A 64 3.67 -34.70 17.38
C GLN A 64 4.53 -34.75 18.64
N HIS A 65 5.26 -33.67 18.93
CA HIS A 65 6.03 -33.58 20.17
C HIS A 65 5.13 -33.71 21.40
N LEU A 66 4.05 -32.93 21.47
CA LEU A 66 3.08 -32.97 22.57
C LEU A 66 2.47 -34.38 22.74
N GLN A 67 2.01 -35.00 21.65
CA GLN A 67 1.43 -36.35 21.67
C GLN A 67 2.43 -37.42 22.13
N GLY A 68 3.72 -37.25 21.83
CA GLY A 68 4.76 -38.18 22.25
C GLY A 68 5.22 -38.03 23.69
N THR A 69 5.09 -36.84 24.29
CA THR A 69 5.71 -36.56 25.60
C THR A 69 4.71 -36.27 26.73
N TRP A 70 3.43 -36.03 26.43
CA TRP A 70 2.49 -35.49 27.43
C TRP A 70 2.25 -36.43 28.61
N ASN A 71 2.26 -37.75 28.39
CA ASN A 71 2.02 -38.75 29.44
C ASN A 71 3.06 -38.70 30.56
N GLU A 72 4.32 -38.50 30.18
CA GLU A 72 5.48 -38.58 31.08
C GLU A 72 5.90 -37.19 31.59
N SER A 73 5.48 -36.12 30.92
CA SER A 73 5.86 -34.75 31.28
C SER A 73 5.07 -34.22 32.50
N PRO A 74 5.67 -33.31 33.30
CA PRO A 74 4.95 -32.56 34.33
C PRO A 74 3.76 -31.79 33.75
N ILE A 75 2.66 -31.68 34.50
CA ILE A 75 1.40 -31.05 34.03
C ILE A 75 1.63 -29.64 33.49
N GLU A 76 2.42 -28.81 34.19
CA GLU A 76 2.72 -27.44 33.76
C GLU A 76 3.41 -27.41 32.40
N ARG A 77 4.35 -28.34 32.16
CA ARG A 77 5.03 -28.45 30.86
C ARG A 77 4.06 -28.80 29.74
N VAL A 78 3.15 -29.75 30.00
CA VAL A 78 2.10 -30.14 29.04
C VAL A 78 1.21 -28.94 28.69
N LEU A 79 0.83 -28.12 29.68
CA LEU A 79 0.03 -26.91 29.46
C LEU A 79 0.78 -25.86 28.61
N ILE A 80 2.08 -25.68 28.81
CA ILE A 80 2.91 -24.80 27.98
C ILE A 80 2.95 -25.32 26.53
N ASP A 81 3.21 -26.62 26.33
CA ASP A 81 3.29 -27.21 24.99
C ASP A 81 1.93 -27.14 24.27
N ILE A 82 0.82 -27.34 24.98
CA ILE A 82 -0.54 -27.08 24.51
C ILE A 82 -0.71 -25.63 24.04
N ALA A 83 -0.33 -24.65 24.87
CA ALA A 83 -0.48 -23.23 24.54
C ALA A 83 0.35 -22.84 23.30
N LEU A 84 1.51 -23.46 23.11
CA LEU A 84 2.33 -23.26 21.90
C LEU A 84 1.66 -23.82 20.64
N VAL A 85 1.00 -24.99 20.72
CA VAL A 85 0.19 -25.52 19.60
C VAL A 85 -1.00 -24.61 19.31
N GLU A 86 -1.74 -24.17 20.34
CA GLU A 86 -2.87 -23.25 20.22
C GLU A 86 -2.48 -21.95 19.51
N ARG A 87 -1.32 -21.38 19.86
CA ARG A 87 -0.78 -20.18 19.21
C ARG A 87 -0.51 -20.38 17.72
N GLU A 88 0.04 -21.53 17.32
CA GLU A 88 0.28 -21.82 15.90
C GLU A 88 -1.04 -22.07 15.14
N ILE A 89 -2.03 -22.69 15.77
CA ILE A 89 -3.38 -22.82 15.20
C ILE A 89 -4.04 -21.44 15.01
N ASP A 90 -3.90 -20.53 15.97
CA ASP A 90 -4.42 -19.16 15.84
C ASP A 90 -3.72 -18.39 14.71
N ARG A 91 -2.40 -18.57 14.57
CA ARG A 91 -1.62 -18.03 13.45
C ARG A 91 -2.11 -18.55 12.09
N ALA A 92 -2.39 -19.86 11.96
CA ALA A 92 -2.96 -20.42 10.75
C ALA A 92 -4.35 -19.82 10.45
N ARG A 93 -5.21 -19.71 11.47
CA ARG A 93 -6.54 -19.12 11.35
C ARG A 93 -6.53 -17.69 10.85
N ARG A 94 -5.66 -16.85 11.42
CA ARG A 94 -5.51 -15.44 11.01
C ARG A 94 -4.98 -15.31 9.58
N SER A 95 -3.97 -16.12 9.23
CA SER A 95 -3.37 -16.09 7.89
C SER A 95 -4.35 -16.58 6.82
N PHE A 96 -5.05 -17.69 7.09
CA PHE A 96 -6.12 -18.20 6.23
C PHE A 96 -7.24 -17.16 6.08
N GLY A 97 -7.71 -16.60 7.20
CA GLY A 97 -8.77 -15.59 7.21
C GLY A 97 -8.43 -14.38 6.33
N LEU A 98 -7.20 -13.87 6.43
CA LEU A 98 -6.73 -12.77 5.59
C LEU A 98 -6.77 -13.12 4.10
N PHE A 99 -6.21 -14.27 3.70
CA PHE A 99 -6.19 -14.67 2.29
C PHE A 99 -7.60 -14.95 1.77
N PHE A 100 -8.45 -15.59 2.57
CA PHE A 100 -9.84 -15.85 2.24
C PHE A 100 -10.61 -14.54 2.04
N GLU A 101 -10.49 -13.58 2.95
CA GLU A 101 -11.15 -12.28 2.88
C GLU A 101 -10.75 -11.51 1.61
N ILE A 102 -9.46 -11.45 1.31
CA ILE A 102 -8.96 -10.73 0.12
C ILE A 102 -9.39 -11.41 -1.17
N PHE A 103 -9.20 -12.73 -1.26
CA PHE A 103 -9.43 -13.46 -2.50
C PHE A 103 -10.93 -13.62 -2.80
N SER A 104 -11.78 -13.80 -1.78
CA SER A 104 -13.22 -13.96 -1.98
C SER A 104 -13.93 -12.72 -2.50
N GLN A 105 -13.40 -11.51 -2.22
CA GLN A 105 -13.93 -10.27 -2.77
C GLN A 105 -13.85 -10.21 -4.31
N ARG A 106 -13.03 -11.05 -4.94
CA ARG A 106 -12.96 -11.16 -6.41
C ARG A 106 -14.17 -11.87 -7.03
N GLY A 107 -15.02 -12.51 -6.23
CA GLY A 107 -16.33 -13.01 -6.65
C GLY A 107 -17.51 -12.08 -6.31
N SER A 108 -17.25 -10.85 -5.88
CA SER A 108 -18.27 -9.88 -5.43
C SER A 108 -18.53 -8.76 -6.45
N SER A 109 -19.49 -7.88 -6.17
CA SER A 109 -19.73 -6.66 -6.95
C SER A 109 -18.53 -5.70 -7.01
N PHE A 110 -17.54 -5.86 -6.13
CA PHE A 110 -16.33 -5.04 -6.08
C PHE A 110 -15.19 -5.58 -6.94
N ALA A 111 -15.35 -6.75 -7.55
CA ALA A 111 -14.26 -7.46 -8.23
C ALA A 111 -13.57 -6.61 -9.31
N ALA A 112 -14.34 -5.96 -10.19
CA ALA A 112 -13.81 -5.13 -11.25
C ALA A 112 -13.08 -3.89 -10.71
N ALA A 113 -13.66 -3.19 -9.73
CA ALA A 113 -13.02 -2.05 -9.09
C ALA A 113 -11.68 -2.44 -8.43
N LEU A 114 -11.64 -3.56 -7.72
CA LEU A 114 -10.41 -4.05 -7.10
C LEU A 114 -9.35 -4.48 -8.12
N ALA A 115 -9.76 -5.14 -9.20
CA ALA A 115 -8.86 -5.50 -10.29
C ALA A 115 -8.28 -4.26 -11.00
N ALA A 116 -9.08 -3.20 -11.19
CA ALA A 116 -8.61 -1.92 -11.71
C ALA A 116 -7.52 -1.32 -10.80
N HIS A 117 -7.71 -1.35 -9.47
CA HIS A 117 -6.70 -0.90 -8.52
C HIS A 117 -5.42 -1.75 -8.56
N ASP A 118 -5.54 -3.07 -8.71
CA ASP A 118 -4.37 -3.94 -8.89
C ASP A 118 -3.57 -3.57 -10.15
N LEU A 119 -4.27 -3.20 -11.23
CA LEU A 119 -3.67 -2.78 -12.49
C LEU A 119 -2.99 -1.41 -12.39
N ILE A 120 -3.60 -0.46 -11.68
CA ILE A 120 -2.96 0.82 -11.34
C ILE A 120 -1.69 0.57 -10.51
N ALA A 121 -1.79 -0.29 -9.48
CA ALA A 121 -0.66 -0.57 -8.59
C ALA A 121 0.52 -1.23 -9.33
N ILE A 122 0.27 -2.24 -10.17
CA ILE A 122 1.35 -2.88 -10.95
C ILE A 122 1.94 -1.96 -12.00
N ASP A 123 1.16 -1.01 -12.55
CA ASP A 123 1.67 -0.01 -13.48
C ASP A 123 2.67 0.95 -12.82
N CYS A 124 2.47 1.30 -11.54
CA CYS A 124 3.48 2.06 -10.79
C CYS A 124 4.82 1.30 -10.66
N TYR A 125 4.77 -0.03 -10.49
CA TYR A 125 5.98 -0.86 -10.49
C TYR A 125 6.58 -0.99 -11.89
N ARG A 126 5.75 -1.00 -12.93
CA ARG A 126 6.18 -1.04 -14.33
C ARG A 126 6.99 0.20 -14.69
N ALA A 127 6.54 1.39 -14.30
CA ALA A 127 7.26 2.64 -14.52
C ALA A 127 8.71 2.59 -14.00
N VAL A 128 8.92 2.00 -12.81
CA VAL A 128 10.25 1.80 -12.24
C VAL A 128 11.07 0.76 -13.01
N ARG A 129 10.44 -0.36 -13.41
CA ARG A 129 11.12 -1.43 -14.17
C ARG A 129 11.59 -0.96 -15.55
N GLU A 130 10.79 -0.14 -16.22
CA GLU A 130 11.10 0.40 -17.54
C GLU A 130 12.24 1.42 -17.47
N SER A 131 12.20 2.30 -16.46
CA SER A 131 13.21 3.36 -16.29
C SER A 131 14.52 2.85 -15.69
N SER A 132 14.47 1.80 -14.86
CA SER A 132 15.64 1.18 -14.24
C SER A 132 15.54 -0.36 -14.26
N PRO A 133 15.84 -0.99 -15.41
CA PRO A 133 15.83 -2.44 -15.52
C PRO A 133 16.81 -3.10 -14.54
N GLY A 134 16.35 -4.14 -13.85
CA GLY A 134 17.17 -4.90 -12.88
C GLY A 134 17.18 -4.34 -11.47
N LEU A 135 16.53 -3.19 -11.21
CA LEU A 135 16.44 -2.62 -9.87
C LEU A 135 15.65 -3.52 -8.89
N PHE A 136 14.55 -4.13 -9.36
CA PHE A 136 13.85 -5.15 -8.60
C PHE A 136 14.47 -6.53 -8.79
N ARG A 137 14.78 -7.21 -7.68
CA ARG A 137 15.27 -8.59 -7.69
C ARG A 137 14.08 -9.55 -7.81
N ALA A 138 14.12 -10.43 -8.81
CA ALA A 138 13.13 -11.48 -9.10
C ALA A 138 11.73 -10.99 -9.57
N PRO A 139 10.93 -11.85 -10.23
CA PRO A 139 9.54 -11.54 -10.51
C PRO A 139 8.79 -11.36 -9.19
N MET A 140 8.35 -10.13 -8.94
CA MET A 140 7.58 -9.80 -7.75
C MET A 140 6.11 -9.95 -8.09
N LEU A 141 5.37 -10.66 -7.25
CA LEU A 141 3.91 -10.65 -7.31
C LEU A 141 3.39 -9.23 -7.19
N LYS A 142 2.43 -8.86 -8.04
CA LYS A 142 1.80 -7.54 -7.99
C LYS A 142 1.12 -7.30 -6.64
N PRO A 143 0.96 -6.03 -6.22
CA PRO A 143 0.09 -5.72 -5.09
C PRO A 143 -1.35 -6.18 -5.36
N LEU A 144 -2.03 -6.64 -4.30
CA LEU A 144 -3.47 -6.93 -4.35
C LEU A 144 -4.25 -5.96 -3.47
N CYS A 145 -5.35 -5.46 -4.00
CA CYS A 145 -6.24 -4.55 -3.32
C CYS A 145 -7.43 -5.31 -2.72
N TYR A 146 -7.91 -4.87 -1.57
CA TYR A 146 -9.15 -5.38 -0.96
C TYR A 146 -9.87 -4.27 -0.22
N MET A 147 -11.17 -4.43 -0.03
CA MET A 147 -11.98 -3.52 0.76
C MET A 147 -12.10 -3.98 2.20
N GLU A 148 -12.04 -3.02 3.12
CA GLU A 148 -12.31 -3.22 4.54
C GLU A 148 -12.75 -1.87 5.13
N HIS A 149 -13.41 -1.90 6.29
CA HIS A 149 -13.78 -0.69 7.00
C HIS A 149 -12.56 0.17 7.34
N GLY A 150 -12.74 1.49 7.38
CA GLY A 150 -11.74 2.44 7.87
C GLY A 150 -11.75 3.74 7.08
N PHE A 151 -11.01 4.74 7.57
CA PHE A 151 -11.13 6.11 7.06
C PHE A 151 -10.28 6.38 5.80
N SER A 152 -9.09 5.81 5.71
CA SER A 152 -8.16 5.99 4.59
C SER A 152 -7.68 4.65 4.06
N PRO A 153 -7.18 4.62 2.82
CA PRO A 153 -6.35 3.52 2.35
C PRO A 153 -5.20 3.22 3.33
N ALA A 154 -4.72 1.98 3.30
CA ALA A 154 -3.55 1.57 4.06
C ALA A 154 -2.88 0.37 3.39
N THR A 155 -1.55 0.36 3.35
CA THR A 155 -0.83 -0.79 2.79
C THR A 155 -0.16 -1.71 3.83
N MET A 156 -0.08 -2.99 3.47
CA MET A 156 0.67 -4.03 4.16
C MET A 156 1.76 -4.55 3.23
N ARG A 157 2.99 -4.10 3.50
CA ARG A 157 4.18 -4.39 2.67
C ARG A 157 4.57 -5.86 2.69
N ARG A 158 5.23 -6.31 1.62
CA ARG A 158 5.83 -7.64 1.54
C ARG A 158 6.84 -7.86 2.66
N GLY A 159 6.85 -9.06 3.24
CA GLY A 159 7.86 -9.47 4.22
C GLY A 159 7.74 -8.84 5.61
N VAL A 160 6.89 -7.82 5.81
CA VAL A 160 6.69 -7.20 7.13
C VAL A 160 5.87 -8.12 8.01
N LEU A 161 6.36 -8.36 9.23
CA LEU A 161 5.67 -9.16 10.24
C LEU A 161 4.41 -8.42 10.71
N LEU A 162 3.26 -9.07 10.55
CA LEU A 162 1.98 -8.45 10.89
C LEU A 162 1.56 -8.86 12.30
N THR A 163 1.43 -7.90 13.21
CA THR A 163 0.97 -8.14 14.58
C THR A 163 -0.41 -8.82 14.59
N ARG A 164 -1.30 -8.41 13.68
CA ARG A 164 -2.63 -9.03 13.49
C ARG A 164 -2.55 -10.49 13.05
N LEU A 165 -1.42 -10.93 12.49
CA LEU A 165 -1.12 -12.31 12.11
C LEU A 165 -0.09 -12.99 13.03
N LEU A 166 0.13 -12.51 14.25
CA LEU A 166 1.11 -13.08 15.20
C LEU A 166 2.54 -13.17 14.63
N GLY A 167 2.93 -12.15 13.87
CA GLY A 167 4.28 -12.00 13.32
C GLY A 167 4.50 -12.72 11.99
N GLU A 168 3.46 -13.09 11.25
CA GLU A 168 3.62 -13.68 9.93
C GLU A 168 3.94 -12.61 8.87
N PRO A 169 4.94 -12.85 7.99
CA PRO A 169 5.25 -11.98 6.88
C PRO A 169 4.23 -12.15 5.75
N ASN A 170 3.86 -11.04 5.14
CA ASN A 170 2.99 -11.02 3.97
C ASN A 170 3.75 -11.48 2.70
N PRO A 171 3.27 -12.49 1.94
CA PRO A 171 3.96 -12.98 0.74
C PRO A 171 4.03 -11.98 -0.41
N PHE A 172 3.08 -11.04 -0.50
CA PHE A 172 2.98 -10.01 -1.52
C PHE A 172 2.33 -8.75 -0.94
N PRO A 173 2.56 -7.54 -1.49
CA PRO A 173 1.94 -6.32 -0.97
C PRO A 173 0.42 -6.38 -1.04
N ILE A 174 -0.25 -5.89 0.00
CA ILE A 174 -1.71 -5.79 0.05
C ILE A 174 -2.09 -4.34 0.33
N ILE A 175 -3.06 -3.80 -0.42
CA ILE A 175 -3.55 -2.43 -0.23
C ILE A 175 -5.03 -2.48 0.17
N ARG A 176 -5.32 -1.97 1.36
CA ARG A 176 -6.69 -1.81 1.87
C ARG A 176 -7.30 -0.55 1.28
N ILE A 177 -8.53 -0.65 0.79
CA ILE A 177 -9.34 0.45 0.26
C ILE A 177 -10.61 0.58 1.13
N PRO A 178 -10.99 1.77 1.61
CA PRO A 178 -12.27 1.96 2.27
C PRO A 178 -13.46 1.65 1.36
N TRP A 179 -14.54 1.10 1.93
CA TRP A 179 -15.75 0.71 1.19
C TRP A 179 -16.39 1.83 0.35
N ASP A 180 -16.23 3.09 0.76
CA ASP A 180 -16.75 4.28 0.09
C ASP A 180 -15.77 4.91 -0.92
N ARG A 181 -14.59 4.29 -1.11
CA ARG A 181 -13.48 4.83 -1.91
C ARG A 181 -12.98 3.86 -2.97
N ASP A 182 -13.88 3.09 -3.55
CA ASP A 182 -13.61 2.15 -4.65
C ASP A 182 -13.41 2.81 -6.02
N ASN A 183 -13.35 4.14 -6.05
CA ASN A 183 -13.21 4.91 -7.27
C ASN A 183 -11.73 5.12 -7.66
N PRO A 184 -11.36 4.91 -8.94
CA PRO A 184 -9.96 4.86 -9.38
C PRO A 184 -9.26 6.22 -9.49
N TRP A 185 -9.92 7.34 -9.18
CA TRP A 185 -9.33 8.69 -9.25
C TRP A 185 -8.80 9.21 -7.92
N GLN A 186 -8.67 8.36 -6.90
CA GLN A 186 -8.17 8.75 -5.58
C GLN A 186 -6.63 8.77 -5.59
N PRO A 187 -5.95 9.92 -5.68
CA PRO A 187 -4.49 9.92 -5.83
C PRO A 187 -3.77 9.47 -4.54
N VAL A 188 -4.48 9.51 -3.41
CA VAL A 188 -4.05 8.91 -2.13
C VAL A 188 -3.82 7.39 -2.25
N PHE A 189 -4.45 6.71 -3.21
CA PHE A 189 -4.14 5.31 -3.49
C PHE A 189 -2.69 5.12 -3.97
N ILE A 190 -2.18 6.03 -4.82
CA ILE A 190 -0.82 5.97 -5.34
C ILE A 190 0.21 6.18 -4.21
N HIS A 191 -0.13 6.98 -3.20
CA HIS A 191 0.67 7.12 -1.98
C HIS A 191 0.85 5.76 -1.26
N GLU A 192 -0.20 4.94 -1.15
CA GLU A 192 -0.09 3.59 -0.58
C GLU A 192 0.75 2.64 -1.43
N VAL A 193 0.66 2.75 -2.76
CA VAL A 193 1.53 2.01 -3.68
C VAL A 193 2.99 2.43 -3.48
N ALA A 194 3.26 3.73 -3.29
CA ALA A 194 4.60 4.26 -3.06
C ALA A 194 5.24 3.74 -1.77
N HIS A 195 4.46 3.49 -0.70
CA HIS A 195 4.95 2.80 0.49
C HIS A 195 5.42 1.37 0.20
N ASN A 196 4.75 0.65 -0.70
CA ASN A 196 5.18 -0.68 -1.13
C ASN A 196 6.44 -0.61 -1.99
N LEU A 197 6.50 0.33 -2.94
CA LEU A 197 7.71 0.60 -3.72
C LEU A 197 8.91 0.90 -2.82
N GLN A 198 8.75 1.76 -1.81
CA GLN A 198 9.84 2.07 -0.86
C GLN A 198 10.41 0.82 -0.19
N ALA A 199 9.53 -0.13 0.16
CA ALA A 199 9.90 -1.36 0.83
C ALA A 199 10.59 -2.35 -0.11
N ASP A 200 10.01 -2.55 -1.30
CA ASP A 200 10.54 -3.48 -2.31
C ASP A 200 11.85 -2.97 -2.94
N LEU A 201 12.07 -1.65 -2.96
CA LEU A 201 13.34 -1.02 -3.32
C LEU A 201 14.39 -1.11 -2.20
N GLY A 202 14.02 -1.53 -0.98
CA GLY A 202 14.94 -1.68 0.14
C GLY A 202 15.53 -0.36 0.67
N ILE A 203 14.97 0.80 0.31
CA ILE A 203 15.55 2.12 0.60
C ILE A 203 15.11 2.74 1.92
N TRP A 204 14.26 2.07 2.70
CA TRP A 204 13.69 2.67 3.92
C TRP A 204 14.77 3.23 4.86
N GLN A 205 15.68 2.39 5.36
CA GLN A 205 16.66 2.82 6.38
C GLN A 205 17.69 3.78 5.80
N GLU A 206 18.11 3.56 4.55
CA GLU A 206 19.02 4.45 3.83
C GLU A 206 18.42 5.85 3.72
N ASN A 207 17.16 5.96 3.29
CA ASN A 207 16.46 7.23 3.16
C ASN A 207 16.31 7.95 4.50
N ARG A 208 15.95 7.22 5.57
CA ARG A 208 15.86 7.82 6.92
C ARG A 208 17.17 8.44 7.37
N GLN A 209 18.26 7.70 7.21
CA GLN A 209 19.56 8.16 7.67
C GLN A 209 20.07 9.35 6.84
N ALA A 210 19.79 9.35 5.54
CA ALA A 210 20.12 10.47 4.66
C ALA A 210 19.38 11.75 5.06
N VAL A 211 18.06 11.67 5.28
CA VAL A 211 17.26 12.80 5.79
C VAL A 211 17.80 13.31 7.13
N ILE A 212 18.11 12.42 8.08
CA ILE A 212 18.67 12.82 9.38
C ILE A 212 19.97 13.60 9.20
N ARG A 213 20.90 13.11 8.37
CA ARG A 213 22.18 13.79 8.13
C ARG A 213 21.99 15.16 7.47
N ARG A 214 21.17 15.22 6.42
CA ARG A 214 20.88 16.46 5.68
C ARG A 214 20.27 17.52 6.59
N ILE A 215 19.21 17.16 7.32
CA ILE A 215 18.51 18.11 8.19
C ILE A 215 19.38 18.53 9.36
N LEU A 216 20.18 17.63 9.95
CA LEU A 216 21.11 18.01 11.02
C LEU A 216 22.18 18.97 10.50
N GLY A 217 22.76 18.71 9.33
CA GLY A 217 23.77 19.57 8.71
C GLY A 217 23.25 20.97 8.39
N THR A 218 22.00 21.09 7.95
CA THR A 218 21.39 22.40 7.63
C THR A 218 20.86 23.13 8.86
N SER A 219 20.21 22.42 9.79
CA SER A 219 19.53 23.06 10.94
C SER A 219 20.41 23.24 12.17
N GLY A 220 21.40 22.37 12.37
CA GLY A 220 22.12 22.24 13.64
C GLY A 220 21.25 21.81 14.82
N ASP A 221 19.98 21.43 14.60
CA ASP A 221 18.99 21.18 15.65
C ASP A 221 18.60 19.68 15.71
N PRO A 222 19.07 18.93 16.72
CA PRO A 222 18.74 17.52 16.90
C PRO A 222 17.23 17.25 17.11
N SER A 223 16.49 18.21 17.67
CA SER A 223 15.06 18.06 17.95
C SER A 223 14.25 18.10 16.66
N ILE A 224 14.52 19.06 15.77
CA ILE A 224 13.90 19.17 14.44
C ILE A 224 14.34 18.02 13.54
N THR A 225 15.61 17.64 13.60
CA THR A 225 16.15 16.47 12.89
C THR A 225 15.38 15.20 13.23
N ARG A 226 15.05 14.98 14.51
CA ARG A 226 14.26 13.81 14.94
C ARG A 226 12.83 13.83 14.38
N ILE A 227 12.24 15.01 14.20
CA ILE A 227 10.90 15.17 13.61
C ILE A 227 10.93 14.76 12.13
N TYR A 228 11.79 15.39 11.31
CA TYR A 228 11.90 15.04 9.89
C TYR A 228 12.36 13.60 9.66
N GLY A 229 13.26 13.09 10.50
CA GLY A 229 13.68 11.68 10.47
C GLY A 229 12.57 10.68 10.81
N ARG A 230 11.47 11.09 11.45
CA ARG A 230 10.26 10.25 11.62
C ARG A 230 9.34 10.36 10.41
N TRP A 231 9.28 11.52 9.78
CA TRP A 231 8.42 11.81 8.64
C TRP A 231 8.86 11.21 7.31
N HIS A 232 10.11 10.74 7.24
CA HIS A 232 10.76 10.35 5.98
C HIS A 232 9.97 9.37 5.09
N LYS A 233 9.15 8.48 5.66
CA LYS A 233 8.35 7.51 4.87
C LYS A 233 7.15 8.15 4.21
N GLU A 234 6.46 9.00 4.94
CA GLU A 234 5.27 9.69 4.49
C GLU A 234 5.65 10.71 3.42
N VAL A 235 6.75 11.43 3.66
CA VAL A 235 7.30 12.34 2.66
C VAL A 235 7.76 11.56 1.44
N PHE A 236 8.49 10.44 1.59
CA PHE A 236 8.85 9.60 0.45
C PHE A 236 7.63 9.17 -0.38
N ALA A 237 6.59 8.66 0.29
CA ALA A 237 5.40 8.17 -0.40
C ALA A 237 4.64 9.30 -1.12
N ASP A 238 4.62 10.50 -0.54
CA ASP A 238 4.10 11.69 -1.20
C ASP A 238 4.91 12.08 -2.45
N LEU A 239 6.23 12.19 -2.33
CA LEU A 239 7.08 12.60 -3.46
C LEU A 239 7.04 11.58 -4.60
N ALA A 240 7.09 10.29 -4.27
CA ALA A 240 6.95 9.21 -5.24
C ALA A 240 5.55 9.19 -5.89
N ALA A 241 4.48 9.49 -5.13
CA ALA A 241 3.14 9.59 -5.72
C ALA A 241 3.03 10.75 -6.72
N ILE A 242 3.68 11.88 -6.46
CA ILE A 242 3.75 13.00 -7.42
C ILE A 242 4.57 12.61 -8.64
N LEU A 243 5.69 11.91 -8.49
CA LEU A 243 6.44 11.39 -9.64
C LEU A 243 5.65 10.32 -10.43
N LEU A 244 4.77 9.56 -9.79
CA LEU A 244 3.98 8.53 -10.46
C LEU A 244 2.73 9.07 -11.19
N ALA A 245 2.20 10.22 -10.76
CA ALA A 245 0.89 10.70 -11.21
C ALA A 245 0.80 12.22 -11.46
N GLY A 246 1.89 12.97 -11.30
CA GLY A 246 1.95 14.39 -11.60
C GLY A 246 1.25 15.30 -10.59
N PRO A 247 1.00 16.56 -10.99
CA PRO A 247 0.37 17.59 -10.15
C PRO A 247 -0.98 17.17 -9.53
N ALA A 248 -1.77 16.33 -10.21
CA ALA A 248 -3.04 15.82 -9.67
C ALA A 248 -2.86 15.09 -8.33
N ALA A 249 -1.73 14.40 -8.12
CA ALA A 249 -1.44 13.71 -6.86
C ALA A 249 -1.29 14.68 -5.68
N ALA A 250 -0.60 15.81 -5.90
CA ALA A 250 -0.43 16.85 -4.88
C ALA A 250 -1.76 17.51 -4.51
N TRP A 251 -2.58 17.87 -5.50
CA TRP A 251 -3.92 18.43 -5.27
C TRP A 251 -4.87 17.44 -4.61
N GLY A 252 -4.83 16.17 -5.00
CA GLY A 252 -5.62 15.10 -4.36
C GLY A 252 -5.28 14.94 -2.89
N MET A 253 -3.99 15.01 -2.53
CA MET A 253 -3.55 15.00 -1.13
C MET A 253 -4.03 16.24 -0.36
N ALA A 254 -3.99 17.44 -0.99
CA ALA A 254 -4.53 18.65 -0.38
C ALA A 254 -6.03 18.55 -0.09
N LEU A 255 -6.81 18.04 -1.05
CA LEU A 255 -8.25 17.78 -0.85
C LEU A 255 -8.48 16.78 0.28
N PHE A 256 -7.70 15.70 0.35
CA PHE A 256 -7.81 14.69 1.40
C PHE A 256 -7.50 15.26 2.80
N LEU A 257 -6.55 16.18 2.90
CA LEU A 257 -6.10 16.78 4.16
C LEU A 257 -6.86 18.06 4.53
N ALA A 258 -7.76 18.53 3.68
CA ALA A 258 -8.58 19.70 3.93
C ALA A 258 -9.59 19.45 5.06
N HIS A 259 -9.16 19.73 6.30
CA HIS A 259 -9.93 19.60 7.52
C HIS A 259 -9.99 20.93 8.29
N PRO A 260 -10.86 21.07 9.32
CA PRO A 260 -10.85 22.27 10.15
C PRO A 260 -9.45 22.60 10.70
N ALA A 261 -9.14 23.90 10.81
CA ALA A 261 -7.83 24.40 11.23
C ALA A 261 -7.25 23.72 12.49
N PRO A 262 -8.02 23.39 13.55
CA PRO A 262 -7.53 22.63 14.70
C PRO A 262 -6.90 21.27 14.37
N ARG A 263 -7.34 20.61 13.29
CA ARG A 263 -6.76 19.34 12.83
C ARG A 263 -5.54 19.57 11.93
N THR A 264 -5.61 20.55 11.03
CA THR A 264 -4.56 20.81 10.04
C THR A 264 -3.31 21.47 10.63
N LEU A 265 -3.49 22.36 11.61
CA LEU A 265 -2.45 23.18 12.23
C LEU A 265 -1.99 22.66 13.59
N THR A 266 -2.22 21.37 13.89
CA THR A 266 -1.77 20.75 15.14
C THR A 266 -0.71 19.70 14.88
N TYR A 267 0.42 19.84 15.57
CA TYR A 267 1.46 18.81 15.59
C TYR A 267 1.12 17.70 16.58
N ARG A 268 1.37 16.45 16.17
CA ARG A 268 1.22 15.27 17.02
C ARG A 268 2.61 14.74 17.41
N PRO A 269 3.06 14.93 18.67
CA PRO A 269 4.37 14.46 19.11
C PRO A 269 4.57 12.97 18.86
N GLY A 270 5.73 12.61 18.27
CA GLY A 270 6.06 11.22 17.99
C GLY A 270 5.40 10.63 16.74
N GLY A 271 4.47 11.35 16.11
CA GLY A 271 3.79 10.91 14.88
C GLY A 271 4.74 10.73 13.69
N ALA A 272 4.41 9.77 12.83
CA ALA A 272 5.14 9.52 11.58
C ALA A 272 4.73 10.47 10.45
N HIS A 273 3.60 11.17 10.57
CA HIS A 273 3.11 12.08 9.53
C HIS A 273 3.59 13.52 9.78
N PRO A 274 4.05 14.23 8.74
CA PRO A 274 4.06 15.68 8.74
C PRO A 274 2.70 16.24 9.15
N THR A 275 2.69 17.43 9.74
CA THR A 275 1.41 18.13 9.93
C THR A 275 0.80 18.40 8.56
N ALA A 276 -0.53 18.31 8.44
CA ALA A 276 -1.19 18.53 7.15
C ALA A 276 -0.81 19.89 6.54
N TYR A 277 -0.60 20.92 7.38
CA TYR A 277 -0.07 22.20 6.92
C TYR A 277 1.29 22.08 6.22
N LEU A 278 2.31 21.56 6.89
CA LEU A 278 3.66 21.45 6.33
C LEU A 278 3.75 20.42 5.21
N ARG A 279 2.92 19.37 5.24
CA ARG A 279 2.83 18.35 4.21
C ARG A 279 2.56 18.98 2.84
N ILE A 280 1.55 19.85 2.74
CA ILE A 280 1.22 20.51 1.46
C ILE A 280 2.31 21.48 1.01
N LEU A 281 3.02 22.14 1.93
CA LEU A 281 4.17 22.97 1.56
C LEU A 281 5.34 22.14 0.99
N ILE A 282 5.53 20.92 1.48
CA ILE A 282 6.48 19.95 0.90
C ILE A 282 6.04 19.54 -0.51
N LEU A 283 4.75 19.27 -0.73
CA LEU A 283 4.24 18.91 -2.07
C LEU A 283 4.39 20.06 -3.05
N ALA A 284 4.11 21.30 -2.62
CA ALA A 284 4.30 22.49 -3.44
C ALA A 284 5.77 22.67 -3.86
N GLU A 285 6.72 22.42 -2.95
CA GLU A 285 8.15 22.43 -3.30
C GLU A 285 8.50 21.32 -4.30
N MET A 286 7.93 20.13 -4.14
CA MET A 286 8.15 19.05 -5.10
C MET A 286 7.68 19.43 -6.52
N LEU A 287 6.48 20.01 -6.65
CA LEU A 287 5.98 20.48 -7.94
C LEU A 287 6.93 21.48 -8.59
N ARG A 288 7.44 22.44 -7.81
CA ARG A 288 8.43 23.41 -8.29
C ARG A 288 9.71 22.73 -8.77
N ARG A 289 10.21 21.72 -8.05
CA ARG A 289 11.42 20.96 -8.43
C ARG A 289 11.23 20.12 -9.70
N MET A 290 10.00 19.68 -9.98
CA MET A 290 9.63 18.93 -11.18
C MET A 290 9.39 19.81 -12.43
N GLY A 291 9.48 21.14 -12.31
CA GLY A 291 9.18 22.08 -13.40
C GLY A 291 7.76 22.66 -13.37
N PHE A 292 6.87 22.15 -12.50
CA PHE A 292 5.50 22.64 -12.32
C PHE A 292 5.42 23.77 -11.29
N GLY A 293 6.27 24.79 -11.46
CA GLY A 293 6.40 25.91 -10.52
C GLY A 293 5.10 26.69 -10.31
N GLN A 294 4.35 26.94 -11.39
CA GLN A 294 3.10 27.69 -11.31
C GLN A 294 2.02 26.94 -10.50
N GLU A 295 1.91 25.63 -10.69
CA GLU A 295 1.03 24.73 -9.94
C GLU A 295 1.46 24.63 -8.48
N GLY A 296 2.76 24.54 -8.21
CA GLY A 296 3.33 24.57 -6.87
C GLY A 296 2.98 25.86 -6.12
N ASP A 297 3.19 27.01 -6.76
CA ASP A 297 2.86 28.33 -6.20
C ASP A 297 1.36 28.50 -5.98
N ARG A 298 0.53 28.00 -6.92
CA ARG A 298 -0.92 27.99 -6.77
C ARG A 298 -1.35 27.14 -5.57
N LEU A 299 -0.82 25.92 -5.43
CA LEU A 299 -1.13 25.02 -4.33
C LEU A 299 -0.76 25.66 -2.98
N ARG A 300 0.45 26.22 -2.88
CA ARG A 300 0.92 26.95 -1.69
C ARG A 300 -0.01 28.11 -1.33
N ARG A 301 -0.35 28.96 -2.31
CA ARG A 301 -1.23 30.13 -2.08
C ARG A 301 -2.61 29.72 -1.58
N VAL A 302 -3.27 28.77 -2.25
CA VAL A 302 -4.60 28.29 -1.83
C VAL A 302 -4.53 27.72 -0.41
N TRP A 303 -3.52 26.92 -0.10
CA TRP A 303 -3.38 26.31 1.22
C TRP A 303 -3.18 27.34 2.33
N GLN A 304 -2.35 28.36 2.09
CA GLN A 304 -2.09 29.44 3.05
C GLN A 304 -3.29 30.41 3.22
N GLN A 305 -4.13 30.56 2.21
CA GLN A 305 -5.38 31.30 2.33
C GLN A 305 -6.39 30.59 3.25
N ILE A 306 -6.47 29.26 3.16
CA ILE A 306 -7.36 28.44 4.01
C ILE A 306 -6.80 28.34 5.44
N TYR A 307 -5.49 28.15 5.58
CA TYR A 307 -4.82 27.90 6.86
C TYR A 307 -3.76 28.96 7.16
N ASN A 308 -4.09 29.86 8.09
CA ASN A 308 -3.19 30.89 8.55
C ASN A 308 -2.62 30.57 9.95
N PRO A 309 -1.37 30.09 10.06
CA PRO A 309 -0.77 29.79 11.35
C PRO A 309 -0.60 31.03 12.24
N ASN A 310 -0.56 32.25 11.69
CA ASN A 310 -0.49 33.48 12.50
C ASN A 310 -1.79 33.77 13.26
N ARG A 311 -2.92 33.17 12.86
CA ARG A 311 -4.19 33.28 13.58
C ARG A 311 -4.37 32.19 14.62
N PHE A 312 -3.99 30.95 14.29
CA PHE A 312 -4.11 29.80 15.19
C PHE A 312 -3.17 28.68 14.75
N HIS A 313 -2.42 28.11 15.69
CA HIS A 313 -1.74 26.82 15.49
C HIS A 313 -1.35 26.17 16.82
N ARG A 314 -1.06 24.86 16.77
CA ARG A 314 -0.37 24.09 17.81
C ARG A 314 0.86 23.39 17.23
N LEU A 315 1.59 24.13 16.38
CA LEU A 315 2.86 23.70 15.78
C LEU A 315 4.02 24.18 16.66
N PRO A 316 5.09 23.38 16.87
CA PRO A 316 6.30 23.85 17.53
C PRO A 316 6.87 25.07 16.79
N ALA A 317 7.18 26.14 17.51
CA ALA A 317 7.64 27.41 16.92
C ALA A 317 8.86 27.20 16.00
N ARG A 318 9.88 26.48 16.49
CA ARG A 318 11.08 26.14 15.71
C ARG A 318 10.77 25.35 14.44
N LEU A 319 9.80 24.44 14.49
CA LEU A 319 9.43 23.64 13.32
C LEU A 319 8.78 24.50 12.23
N LEU A 320 7.97 25.47 12.63
CA LEU A 320 7.35 26.41 11.70
C LEU A 320 8.38 27.40 11.13
N THR A 321 9.20 28.03 11.98
CA THR A 321 10.17 29.06 11.54
C THR A 321 11.30 28.51 10.68
N THR A 322 11.67 27.23 10.83
CA THR A 322 12.70 26.59 10.00
C THR A 322 12.13 25.92 8.75
N SER A 323 10.81 25.84 8.60
CA SER A 323 10.19 25.04 7.53
C SER A 323 10.55 25.52 6.12
N GLU A 324 10.57 26.83 5.88
CA GLU A 324 10.90 27.39 4.56
C GLU A 324 12.33 27.07 4.12
N LEU A 325 13.28 27.08 5.07
CA LEU A 325 14.65 26.67 4.84
C LEU A 325 14.75 25.15 4.61
N LEU A 326 14.11 24.34 5.46
CA LEU A 326 14.37 22.89 5.50
C LEU A 326 13.59 22.09 4.46
N ILE A 327 12.43 22.56 4.01
CA ILE A 327 11.60 21.84 3.03
C ILE A 327 12.35 21.59 1.71
N PRO A 328 13.02 22.59 1.09
CA PRO A 328 13.83 22.35 -0.11
C PRO A 328 14.92 21.30 0.09
N HIS A 329 15.64 21.33 1.22
CA HIS A 329 16.67 20.32 1.52
C HIS A 329 16.07 18.92 1.73
N LEU A 330 14.88 18.82 2.33
CA LEU A 330 14.18 17.55 2.52
C LEU A 330 13.74 16.95 1.17
N VAL A 331 13.11 17.76 0.32
CA VAL A 331 12.65 17.33 -1.01
C VAL A 331 13.83 16.92 -1.88
N ASP A 332 14.88 17.74 -1.91
CA ASP A 332 16.12 17.42 -2.62
C ASP A 332 16.71 16.08 -2.15
N GLU A 333 16.86 15.90 -0.83
CA GLU A 333 17.43 14.68 -0.27
C GLU A 333 16.63 13.44 -0.63
N ILE A 334 15.31 13.49 -0.59
CA ILE A 334 14.49 12.28 -0.83
C ILE A 334 14.34 12.00 -2.34
N ALA A 335 14.12 13.05 -3.15
CA ALA A 335 13.73 12.88 -4.55
C ALA A 335 14.91 12.94 -5.55
N TYR A 336 15.94 13.74 -5.26
CA TYR A 336 16.96 14.13 -6.24
C TYR A 336 18.39 13.69 -5.88
N GLN A 337 18.62 13.21 -4.66
CA GLN A 337 19.92 12.62 -4.30
C GLN A 337 19.96 11.13 -4.63
N THR A 338 21.10 10.68 -5.14
CA THR A 338 21.30 9.29 -5.53
C THR A 338 21.38 8.35 -4.32
N ARG A 339 21.02 7.08 -4.51
CA ARG A 339 21.01 6.06 -3.45
C ARG A 339 21.63 4.76 -3.93
N ARG A 340 22.34 4.08 -3.03
CA ARG A 340 22.97 2.79 -3.33
C ARG A 340 21.93 1.73 -3.68
N ASN A 341 20.84 1.66 -2.91
CA ASN A 341 19.77 0.70 -3.19
C ASN A 341 18.91 1.10 -4.40
N LEU A 342 19.12 2.29 -4.97
CA LEU A 342 18.56 2.73 -6.26
C LEU A 342 19.61 2.67 -7.39
N ALA A 343 20.61 1.79 -7.28
CA ALA A 343 21.67 1.65 -8.28
C ALA A 343 22.41 2.97 -8.60
N GLN A 344 22.62 3.81 -7.59
CA GLN A 344 23.23 5.15 -7.72
C GLN A 344 22.42 6.14 -8.57
N GLN A 345 21.12 5.90 -8.73
CA GLN A 345 20.16 6.83 -9.33
C GLN A 345 19.36 7.55 -8.24
N ALA A 346 18.79 8.70 -8.56
CA ALA A 346 17.82 9.40 -7.72
C ALA A 346 16.41 8.81 -7.88
N LEU A 347 15.49 9.14 -6.97
CA LEU A 347 14.10 8.71 -7.07
C LEU A 347 13.42 9.27 -8.34
N ALA A 348 13.71 10.54 -8.67
CA ALA A 348 13.21 11.19 -9.87
C ALA A 348 13.73 10.55 -11.18
N ASP A 349 14.90 9.91 -11.15
CA ASP A 349 15.45 9.22 -12.32
C ASP A 349 14.76 7.88 -12.56
N ILE A 350 14.41 7.16 -11.49
CA ILE A 350 13.76 5.84 -11.58
C ILE A 350 12.24 5.91 -11.69
N ILE A 351 11.65 7.07 -11.41
CA ILE A 351 10.24 7.39 -11.65
C ILE A 351 10.19 8.72 -12.41
N PRO A 352 10.54 8.73 -13.70
CA PRO A 352 10.52 9.95 -14.49
C PRO A 352 9.07 10.43 -14.69
N PHE A 353 8.89 11.74 -14.64
CA PHE A 353 7.64 12.41 -14.97
C PHE A 353 7.94 13.75 -15.65
N SER A 354 7.32 13.98 -16.79
CA SER A 354 7.59 15.11 -17.67
C SER A 354 6.36 15.99 -17.91
N GLU A 355 6.56 17.15 -18.52
CA GLU A 355 5.44 17.98 -19.00
C GLU A 355 4.60 17.25 -20.07
N ASP A 356 5.20 16.36 -20.86
CA ASP A 356 4.48 15.57 -21.87
C ASP A 356 3.50 14.58 -21.23
N ASP A 357 3.91 13.97 -20.11
CA ASP A 357 3.05 13.11 -19.31
C ASP A 357 1.84 13.89 -18.77
N GLU A 358 2.06 15.10 -18.24
CA GLU A 358 0.98 15.97 -17.78
C GLU A 358 0.07 16.42 -18.92
N ARG A 359 0.63 16.76 -20.09
CA ARG A 359 -0.17 17.09 -21.29
C ARG A 359 -1.04 15.90 -21.73
N ALA A 360 -0.50 14.69 -21.68
CA ALA A 360 -1.24 13.45 -21.98
C ALA A 360 -2.34 13.18 -20.96
N ILE A 361 -2.07 13.38 -19.66
CA ILE A 361 -3.07 13.29 -18.59
C ILE A 361 -4.23 14.27 -18.81
N GLN A 362 -3.92 15.54 -19.11
CA GLN A 362 -4.95 16.56 -19.37
C GLN A 362 -5.75 16.28 -20.65
N ALA A 363 -5.11 15.77 -21.69
CA ALA A 363 -5.80 15.32 -22.90
C ALA A 363 -6.72 14.13 -22.59
N GLY A 364 -6.26 13.18 -21.80
CA GLY A 364 -7.05 12.06 -21.31
C GLY A 364 -8.27 12.50 -20.50
N ALA A 365 -8.11 13.51 -19.65
CA ALA A 365 -9.23 14.09 -18.89
C ALA A 365 -10.32 14.66 -19.82
N ARG A 366 -9.94 15.35 -20.90
CA ARG A 366 -10.88 15.86 -21.91
C ARG A 366 -11.62 14.73 -22.63
N GLN A 367 -10.91 13.67 -23.02
CA GLN A 367 -11.54 12.49 -23.64
C GLN A 367 -12.52 11.80 -22.69
N LEU A 368 -12.14 11.67 -21.41
CA LEU A 368 -13.00 11.14 -20.36
C LEU A 368 -14.25 11.98 -20.14
N VAL A 369 -14.24 13.29 -20.36
CA VAL A 369 -15.47 14.08 -20.33
C VAL A 369 -16.32 13.84 -21.59
N GLN A 370 -15.68 13.76 -22.76
CA GLN A 370 -16.35 13.65 -24.06
C GLN A 370 -16.98 12.29 -24.37
N GLY A 371 -16.74 11.26 -23.56
CA GLY A 371 -17.31 9.93 -23.78
C GLY A 371 -16.29 8.81 -23.96
N GLY A 372 -15.06 9.15 -24.31
CA GLY A 372 -13.98 8.19 -24.60
C GLY A 372 -13.11 7.84 -23.39
N VAL A 373 -12.17 6.92 -23.61
CA VAL A 373 -11.04 6.65 -22.71
C VAL A 373 -9.78 6.59 -23.56
N PRO A 374 -8.69 7.29 -23.18
CA PRO A 374 -7.46 7.25 -23.94
C PRO A 374 -6.85 5.84 -23.89
N PRO A 375 -6.66 5.16 -25.03
CA PRO A 375 -6.25 3.75 -25.07
C PRO A 375 -4.83 3.52 -24.56
N ASP A 376 -3.93 4.47 -24.81
CA ASP A 376 -2.50 4.34 -24.53
C ASP A 376 -2.08 5.06 -23.24
N LEU A 377 -3.02 5.68 -22.51
CA LEU A 377 -2.68 6.36 -21.27
C LEU A 377 -2.41 5.31 -20.17
N PRO A 378 -1.22 5.32 -19.53
CA PRO A 378 -0.91 4.35 -18.50
C PRO A 378 -1.95 4.32 -17.37
N PRO A 379 -2.27 3.14 -16.79
CA PRO A 379 -3.22 3.02 -15.69
C PRO A 379 -2.98 4.01 -14.55
N ARG A 380 -1.72 4.28 -14.16
CA ARG A 380 -1.42 5.27 -13.11
C ARG A 380 -1.79 6.71 -13.50
N PHE A 381 -1.69 7.05 -14.78
CA PHE A 381 -2.05 8.38 -15.32
C PHE A 381 -3.55 8.53 -15.52
N LEU A 382 -4.29 7.43 -15.77
CA LEU A 382 -5.75 7.44 -15.78
C LEU A 382 -6.35 7.88 -14.44
N VAL A 383 -5.67 7.62 -13.31
CA VAL A 383 -6.05 8.14 -11.98
C VAL A 383 -6.12 9.67 -11.99
N SER A 384 -5.06 10.31 -12.48
CA SER A 384 -4.94 11.78 -12.56
C SER A 384 -5.89 12.37 -13.58
N ALA A 385 -6.00 11.73 -14.76
CA ALA A 385 -6.92 12.16 -15.80
C ALA A 385 -8.39 12.11 -15.33
N ALA A 386 -8.76 11.05 -14.61
CA ALA A 386 -10.08 10.91 -14.01
C ALA A 386 -10.30 11.95 -12.89
N SER A 387 -9.29 12.26 -12.09
CA SER A 387 -9.37 13.33 -11.07
C SER A 387 -9.67 14.68 -11.71
N TYR A 388 -8.96 15.04 -12.78
CA TYR A 388 -9.23 16.27 -13.54
C TYR A 388 -10.60 16.24 -14.21
N ALA A 389 -11.00 15.13 -14.83
CA ALA A 389 -12.31 14.99 -15.45
C ALA A 389 -13.44 15.20 -14.43
N LEU A 390 -13.33 14.62 -13.24
CA LEU A 390 -14.29 14.81 -12.15
C LEU A 390 -14.37 16.27 -11.71
N ALA A 391 -13.22 16.94 -11.59
CA ALA A 391 -13.14 18.35 -11.16
C ALA A 391 -13.83 19.32 -12.14
N THR A 392 -14.06 18.92 -13.39
CA THR A 392 -14.82 19.75 -14.35
C THR A 392 -16.32 19.84 -14.02
N GLY A 393 -16.87 18.87 -13.26
CA GLY A 393 -18.30 18.75 -13.01
C GLY A 393 -19.15 18.35 -14.23
N GLN A 394 -18.52 18.06 -15.38
CA GLN A 394 -19.21 17.76 -16.64
C GLN A 394 -19.53 16.28 -16.83
N ILE A 395 -19.01 15.40 -15.97
CA ILE A 395 -19.29 13.96 -15.99
C ILE A 395 -19.72 13.48 -14.59
N PRO A 396 -20.84 12.75 -14.46
CA PRO A 396 -21.22 12.12 -13.19
C PRO A 396 -20.16 11.14 -12.70
N ALA A 397 -19.85 11.19 -11.40
CA ALA A 397 -18.82 10.34 -10.78
C ALA A 397 -18.99 8.85 -11.08
N ARG A 398 -20.22 8.31 -10.97
CA ARG A 398 -20.50 6.90 -11.26
C ARG A 398 -20.24 6.53 -12.72
N GLN A 399 -20.56 7.43 -13.65
CA GLN A 399 -20.31 7.20 -15.07
C GLN A 399 -18.80 7.19 -15.35
N LEU A 400 -18.06 8.12 -14.76
CA LEU A 400 -16.60 8.15 -14.83
C LEU A 400 -15.97 6.87 -14.25
N ALA A 401 -16.44 6.41 -13.08
CA ALA A 401 -15.93 5.21 -12.42
C ALA A 401 -16.09 3.98 -13.30
N ASN A 402 -17.32 3.74 -13.77
CA ASN A 402 -17.62 2.62 -14.65
C ASN A 402 -16.76 2.67 -15.90
N ARG A 403 -16.56 3.86 -16.49
CA ARG A 403 -15.76 4.01 -17.70
C ARG A 403 -14.29 3.64 -17.48
N VAL A 404 -13.68 4.15 -16.42
CA VAL A 404 -12.27 3.86 -16.11
C VAL A 404 -12.09 2.40 -15.69
N ILE A 405 -12.98 1.87 -14.85
CA ILE A 405 -12.94 0.47 -14.40
C ILE A 405 -13.10 -0.47 -15.59
N ASN A 406 -14.10 -0.25 -16.45
CA ASN A 406 -14.31 -1.07 -17.64
C ASN A 406 -13.10 -1.00 -18.58
N HIS A 407 -12.53 0.17 -18.82
CA HIS A 407 -11.33 0.29 -19.65
C HIS A 407 -10.14 -0.48 -19.08
N LEU A 408 -9.84 -0.32 -17.79
CA LEU A 408 -8.72 -1.00 -17.16
C LEU A 408 -8.92 -2.52 -17.10
N THR A 409 -10.15 -2.96 -16.89
CA THR A 409 -10.46 -4.38 -16.68
C THR A 409 -11.06 -5.07 -17.89
N HIS A 410 -11.15 -4.37 -19.03
CA HIS A 410 -11.58 -4.97 -20.27
C HIS A 410 -10.68 -6.17 -20.54
N PRO A 411 -11.26 -7.37 -20.76
CA PRO A 411 -10.47 -8.55 -20.95
C PRO A 411 -9.64 -8.36 -22.23
N ILE A 412 -8.34 -8.12 -22.09
CA ILE A 412 -7.39 -8.55 -23.12
C ILE A 412 -7.58 -10.06 -23.13
N PRO A 413 -8.13 -10.68 -24.18
CA PRO A 413 -8.36 -12.11 -24.17
C PRO A 413 -7.00 -12.79 -24.24
N PRO A 414 -6.50 -13.48 -23.20
CA PRO A 414 -5.42 -14.41 -23.40
C PRO A 414 -6.07 -15.74 -23.78
N SER A 415 -5.36 -16.57 -24.53
CA SER A 415 -5.61 -18.02 -24.55
C SER A 415 -5.38 -18.56 -23.13
N LEU A 416 -6.37 -18.41 -22.25
CA LEU A 416 -6.30 -18.91 -20.88
C LEU A 416 -6.60 -20.41 -20.90
N PRO A 417 -5.81 -21.24 -20.17
CA PRO A 417 -6.18 -22.62 -19.90
C PRO A 417 -7.59 -22.68 -19.30
N SER A 418 -8.28 -23.79 -19.50
CA SER A 418 -9.61 -24.00 -18.94
C SER A 418 -9.58 -23.84 -17.41
N PHE A 419 -10.68 -23.35 -16.82
CA PHE A 419 -10.80 -23.18 -15.36
C PHE A 419 -10.38 -24.46 -14.60
N LYS A 420 -10.68 -25.64 -15.14
CA LYS A 420 -10.28 -26.94 -14.59
C LYS A 420 -8.76 -27.12 -14.55
N GLU A 421 -8.05 -26.76 -15.61
CA GLU A 421 -6.57 -26.86 -15.67
C GLU A 421 -5.89 -25.90 -14.70
N ILE A 422 -6.38 -24.66 -14.60
CA ILE A 422 -5.83 -23.68 -13.66
C ILE A 422 -6.11 -24.12 -12.22
N GLN A 423 -7.31 -24.63 -11.93
CA GLN A 423 -7.66 -25.15 -10.61
C GLN A 423 -6.83 -26.40 -10.26
N ALA A 424 -6.60 -27.30 -11.21
CA ALA A 424 -5.76 -28.48 -11.02
C ALA A 424 -4.29 -28.11 -10.75
N ALA A 425 -3.75 -27.09 -11.42
CA ALA A 425 -2.40 -26.59 -11.15
C ALA A 425 -2.24 -25.93 -9.76
N LEU A 426 -3.34 -25.67 -9.06
CA LEU A 426 -3.33 -25.23 -7.68
C LEU A 426 -3.46 -26.40 -6.69
N LEU A 427 -3.87 -27.61 -7.14
CA LEU A 427 -3.98 -28.88 -6.39
C LEU A 427 -2.63 -29.48 -6.03
#